data_AF-A0A1F4HQP7-F1
#
_entry.id   AF-A0A1F4HQP7-F1
#
_cell.length_a   1.000
_cell.length_b   1.000
_cell.length_c   1.000
_cell.angle_alpha   90.00
_cell.angle_beta   90.00
_cell.angle_gamma   90.00
#
_symmetry.space_group_name_H-M   'P 1'
#
loop_
_entity.id
_entity.type
_entity.pdbx_description
1 polymer ?
#
loop_
_entity_poly.entity_id
_entity_poly.type
_entity_poly.pdbx_seq_one_letter_code
_entity_poly.pdbx_strand_id
1 'polypeptide(L)'
;MTTQQLLAQSLEQVVERVGDPAPLVYQRLFERSPELLPMFVGDTRGSVRAEMFLRAIDTLTDLAGERHYAAGMIASEWSNHSMNGVSTRQFDSFFEIIVEVCQQALGADWTPEIDAAWRSTLDRVIGVTARVSAAA
;
A
#
# COMPACT_ATOMS: atom_id res chain seq x y z
N MET A 1 0.17 -19.45 11.28
CA MET A 1 0.68 -18.07 11.31
C MET A 1 -0.48 -17.11 11.35
N THR A 2 -0.34 -15.97 12.02
CA THR A 2 -1.34 -14.89 11.98
C THR A 2 -1.28 -14.16 10.63
N THR A 3 -2.31 -13.38 10.29
CA THR A 3 -2.32 -12.52 9.10
C THR A 3 -1.09 -11.60 9.07
N GLN A 4 -0.76 -10.97 10.20
CA GLN A 4 0.41 -10.11 10.33
C GLN A 4 1.73 -10.85 10.09
N GLN A 5 1.88 -12.07 10.63
CA GLN A 5 3.08 -12.89 10.40
C GLN A 5 3.24 -13.28 8.93
N LEU A 6 2.13 -13.60 8.24
CA LEU A 6 2.15 -13.92 6.80
C LEU A 6 2.56 -12.70 5.96
N LEU A 7 2.08 -11.51 6.31
CA LEU A 7 2.49 -10.27 5.64
C LEU A 7 3.97 -9.97 5.86
N ALA A 8 4.44 -10.02 7.12
CA ALA A 8 5.85 -9.76 7.43
C ALA A 8 6.80 -10.74 6.71
N GLN A 9 6.51 -12.04 6.79
CA GLN A 9 7.32 -13.06 6.12
C GLN A 9 7.30 -12.89 4.60
N SER A 10 6.13 -12.65 4.00
CA SER A 10 6.07 -12.44 2.54
C SER A 10 6.80 -11.18 2.11
N LEU A 11 6.76 -10.09 2.89
CA LEU A 11 7.55 -8.88 2.62
C LEU A 11 9.06 -9.14 2.67
N GLU A 12 9.55 -9.89 3.66
CA GLU A 12 10.95 -10.30 3.72
C GLU A 12 11.35 -11.06 2.45
N GLN A 13 10.53 -12.02 2.03
CA GLN A 13 10.76 -12.79 0.80
C GLN A 13 10.64 -11.96 -0.49
N VAL A 14 9.82 -10.90 -0.51
CA VAL A 14 9.81 -9.93 -1.62
C VAL A 14 11.18 -9.25 -1.68
N VAL A 15 11.65 -8.72 -0.55
CA VAL A 15 12.91 -7.99 -0.48
C VAL A 15 14.10 -8.88 -0.88
N GLU A 16 14.12 -10.14 -0.45
CA GLU A 16 15.15 -11.10 -0.86
C GLU A 16 15.20 -11.32 -2.38
N ARG A 17 14.05 -11.23 -3.08
CA ARG A 17 13.95 -11.48 -4.52
C ARG A 17 14.18 -10.25 -5.38
N VAL A 18 13.68 -9.09 -4.97
CA VAL A 18 13.67 -7.87 -5.82
C VAL A 18 14.41 -6.68 -5.22
N GLY A 19 14.97 -6.81 -4.01
CA GLY A 19 15.49 -5.67 -3.26
C GLY A 19 14.37 -4.76 -2.78
N ASP A 20 14.56 -3.45 -2.86
CA ASP A 20 13.49 -2.48 -2.54
C ASP A 20 12.34 -2.61 -3.55
N PRO A 21 11.10 -2.95 -3.13
CA PRO A 21 9.95 -3.04 -4.03
C PRO A 21 9.34 -1.67 -4.38
N ALA A 22 9.68 -0.58 -3.67
CA ALA A 22 9.07 0.73 -3.89
C ALA A 22 9.19 1.23 -5.35
N PRO A 23 10.35 1.11 -6.05
CA PRO A 23 10.45 1.48 -7.45
C PRO A 23 9.45 0.76 -8.36
N LEU A 24 9.17 -0.53 -8.13
CA LEU A 24 8.20 -1.31 -8.90
C LEU A 24 6.76 -0.84 -8.63
N VAL A 25 6.45 -0.49 -7.37
CA VAL A 25 5.15 0.07 -6.98
C VAL A 25 4.92 1.41 -7.68
N TYR A 26 5.88 2.34 -7.61
CA TYR A 26 5.73 3.65 -8.24
C TYR A 26 5.73 3.60 -9.77
N GLN A 27 6.51 2.69 -10.37
CA GLN A 27 6.42 2.46 -11.82
C GLN A 27 4.97 2.11 -12.21
N ARG A 28 4.36 1.14 -11.53
CA ARG A 28 2.96 0.74 -11.80
C ARG A 28 1.96 1.85 -11.49
N LEU A 29 2.18 2.60 -10.43
CA LEU A 29 1.32 3.73 -10.07
C LEU A 29 1.27 4.74 -11.22
N PHE A 30 2.42 5.10 -11.78
CA PHE A 30 2.50 6.08 -12.87
C PHE A 30 2.08 5.51 -14.23
N GLU A 31 2.18 4.20 -14.45
CA GLU A 31 1.58 3.53 -15.61
C GLU A 31 0.04 3.55 -15.55
N ARG A 32 -0.55 3.37 -14.36
CA ARG A 32 -2.02 3.37 -14.15
C ARG A 32 -2.63 4.76 -14.05
N SER A 33 -1.90 5.69 -13.43
CA SER A 33 -2.33 7.04 -13.12
C SER A 33 -1.21 8.04 -13.47
N PRO A 34 -0.92 8.23 -14.77
CA PRO A 34 0.13 9.12 -15.24
C PRO A 34 -0.07 10.57 -14.79
N GLU A 35 -1.30 10.98 -14.50
CA GLU A 35 -1.66 12.28 -13.93
C GLU A 35 -1.07 12.53 -12.53
N LEU A 36 -0.60 11.50 -11.82
CA LEU A 36 0.06 11.64 -10.52
C LEU A 36 1.55 11.98 -10.65
N LEU A 37 2.20 11.72 -11.80
CA LEU A 37 3.63 12.02 -12.01
C LEU A 37 4.01 13.48 -11.68
N PRO A 38 3.26 14.50 -12.12
CA PRO A 38 3.57 15.90 -11.81
C PRO A 38 3.65 16.21 -10.30
N MET A 39 2.92 15.46 -9.46
CA MET A 39 2.93 15.65 -8.00
C MET A 39 4.27 15.25 -7.36
N PHE A 40 5.09 14.45 -8.07
CA PHE A 40 6.38 13.95 -7.58
C PHE A 40 7.59 14.63 -8.23
N VAL A 41 7.41 15.68 -9.04
CA VAL A 41 8.53 16.38 -9.71
C VAL A 41 9.54 16.97 -8.71
N GLY A 42 9.09 17.36 -7.52
CA GLY A 42 9.96 17.83 -6.43
C GLY A 42 10.76 16.72 -5.74
N ASP A 43 10.36 15.45 -5.88
CA ASP A 43 10.97 14.30 -5.22
C ASP A 43 12.18 13.75 -6.00
N THR A 44 13.15 14.63 -6.27
CA THR A 44 14.32 14.33 -7.12
C THR A 44 15.22 13.21 -6.58
N ARG A 45 15.18 12.95 -5.27
CA ARG A 45 15.98 11.91 -4.60
C ARG A 45 15.15 10.70 -4.19
N GLY A 46 13.84 10.68 -4.45
CA GLY A 46 12.97 9.57 -4.08
C GLY A 46 12.60 9.48 -2.59
N SER A 47 12.99 10.46 -1.77
CA SER A 47 12.78 10.41 -0.31
C SER A 47 11.31 10.49 0.07
N VAL A 48 10.51 11.29 -0.65
CA VAL A 48 9.06 11.38 -0.40
C VAL A 48 8.40 10.05 -0.74
N ARG A 49 8.75 9.49 -1.89
CA ARG A 49 8.23 8.19 -2.33
C ARG A 49 8.61 7.06 -1.38
N ALA A 50 9.84 7.05 -0.89
CA ALA A 50 10.32 6.07 0.08
C ALA A 50 9.56 6.18 1.41
N GLU A 51 9.40 7.39 1.96
CA GLU A 51 8.64 7.58 3.21
C GLU A 51 7.18 7.15 3.07
N MET A 52 6.51 7.58 1.99
CA MET A 52 5.11 7.21 1.71
C MET A 52 4.94 5.70 1.58
N PHE A 53 5.87 5.03 0.90
CA PHE A 53 5.84 3.57 0.76
C PHE A 53 6.01 2.88 2.11
N LEU A 54 7.01 3.26 2.90
CA LEU A 54 7.22 2.70 4.24
C LEU A 54 6.00 2.91 5.14
N ARG A 55 5.40 4.10 5.10
CA ARG A 55 4.18 4.41 5.85
C ARG A 55 3.02 3.51 5.46
N ALA A 56 2.87 3.21 4.17
CA ALA A 56 1.85 2.29 3.68
C ALA A 56 2.10 0.86 4.17
N ILE A 57 3.35 0.38 4.16
CA ILE A 57 3.73 -0.94 4.70
C ILE A 57 3.48 -1.05 6.20
N ASP A 58 3.85 -0.03 6.98
CA ASP A 58 3.60 0.04 8.42
C ASP A 58 2.08 -0.01 8.71
N THR A 59 1.31 0.77 7.94
CA THR A 59 -0.15 0.81 8.04
C THR A 59 -0.79 -0.54 7.74
N LEU A 60 -0.35 -1.22 6.67
CA LEU A 60 -0.84 -2.56 6.31
C LEU A 60 -0.49 -3.59 7.39
N THR A 61 0.72 -3.53 7.93
CA THR A 61 1.21 -4.44 8.98
C THR A 61 0.45 -4.25 10.30
N ASP A 62 0.17 -3.01 10.72
CA ASP A 62 -0.66 -2.74 11.89
C ASP A 62 -2.11 -3.20 11.68
N LEU A 63 -2.68 -2.93 10.50
CA LEU A 63 -4.06 -3.31 10.16
C LEU A 63 -4.27 -4.83 10.08
N ALA A 64 -3.22 -5.56 9.75
CA ALA A 64 -3.19 -7.02 9.75
C ALA A 64 -3.10 -7.63 11.16
N GLY A 65 -2.61 -6.86 12.13
CA GLY A 65 -2.45 -7.24 13.53
C GLY A 65 -3.52 -6.63 14.45
N GLU A 66 -3.07 -6.03 15.55
CA GLU A 66 -3.90 -5.47 16.64
C GLU A 66 -4.57 -4.13 16.30
N ARG A 67 -4.15 -3.47 15.19
CA ARG A 67 -4.77 -2.25 14.66
C ARG A 67 -4.69 -1.06 15.61
N HIS A 68 -3.51 -0.80 16.16
CA HIS A 68 -3.32 0.26 17.14
C HIS A 68 -3.57 1.66 16.56
N TYR A 69 -3.27 1.89 15.28
CA TYR A 69 -3.30 3.24 14.70
C TYR A 69 -3.72 3.30 13.22
N ALA A 70 -3.72 2.19 12.49
CA ALA A 70 -3.89 2.17 11.03
C ALA A 70 -5.17 2.89 10.55
N ALA A 71 -6.30 2.75 11.24
CA ALA A 71 -7.54 3.41 10.83
C ALA A 71 -7.44 4.94 10.86
N GLY A 72 -6.82 5.51 11.89
CA GLY A 72 -6.60 6.95 12.01
C GLY A 72 -5.54 7.45 11.02
N MET A 73 -4.50 6.64 10.77
CA MET A 73 -3.48 6.92 9.77
C MET A 73 -4.09 6.98 8.36
N ILE A 74 -4.87 5.97 7.98
CA ILE A 74 -5.55 5.93 6.67
C ILE A 74 -6.49 7.14 6.50
N ALA A 75 -7.26 7.49 7.53
CA ALA A 75 -8.15 8.65 7.45
C ALA A 75 -7.38 9.96 7.25
N SER A 76 -6.27 10.13 7.97
CA SER A 76 -5.43 11.33 7.88
C SER A 76 -4.74 11.44 6.52
N GLU A 77 -4.16 10.33 6.04
CA GLU A 77 -3.49 10.32 4.74
C GLU A 77 -4.49 10.45 3.59
N TRP A 78 -5.65 9.83 3.65
CA TRP A 78 -6.70 10.03 2.65
C TRP A 78 -7.12 11.50 2.58
N SER A 79 -7.30 12.16 3.73
CA SER A 79 -7.62 13.60 3.78
C SER A 79 -6.51 14.45 3.17
N ASN A 80 -5.25 14.20 3.55
CA ASN A 80 -4.09 14.89 2.99
C ASN A 80 -4.00 14.74 1.47
N HIS A 81 -4.19 13.52 0.95
CA HIS A 81 -4.12 13.24 -0.48
C HIS A 81 -5.30 13.84 -1.24
N SER A 82 -6.51 13.76 -0.69
CA SER A 82 -7.71 14.32 -1.32
C SER A 82 -7.66 15.85 -1.44
N MET A 83 -7.13 16.55 -0.42
CA MET A 83 -6.90 18.01 -0.48
C MET A 83 -5.92 18.41 -1.60
N ASN A 84 -5.05 17.49 -2.02
CA ASN A 84 -4.11 17.69 -3.14
C ASN A 84 -4.67 17.19 -4.48
N GLY A 85 -5.94 16.77 -4.54
CA GLY A 85 -6.63 16.36 -5.76
C GLY A 85 -6.53 14.86 -6.09
N VAL A 86 -6.00 14.03 -5.19
CA VAL A 86 -5.98 12.57 -5.37
C VAL A 86 -7.36 12.01 -5.06
N SER A 87 -7.96 11.30 -6.01
CA SER A 87 -9.25 10.64 -5.82
C SER A 87 -9.13 9.43 -4.87
N THR A 88 -10.23 9.06 -4.21
CA THR A 88 -10.28 7.83 -3.39
C THR A 88 -9.85 6.59 -4.20
N ARG A 89 -10.23 6.51 -5.48
CA ARG A 89 -9.81 5.39 -6.34
C ARG A 89 -8.30 5.33 -6.55
N GLN A 90 -7.64 6.47 -6.77
CA GLN A 90 -6.18 6.52 -6.91
C GLN A 90 -5.48 6.18 -5.59
N PHE A 91 -6.02 6.65 -4.46
CA PHE A 91 -5.53 6.33 -3.12
C PHE A 91 -5.61 4.83 -2.83
N ASP A 92 -6.79 4.22 -3.03
CA ASP A 92 -6.99 2.78 -2.85
C ASP A 92 -6.10 1.96 -3.81
N SER A 93 -5.94 2.42 -5.06
CA SER A 93 -5.13 1.70 -6.05
C SER A 93 -3.65 1.61 -5.67
N PHE A 94 -3.13 2.55 -4.86
CA PHE A 94 -1.76 2.42 -4.34
C PHE A 94 -1.59 1.15 -3.50
N PHE A 95 -2.54 0.84 -2.63
CA PHE A 95 -2.51 -0.38 -1.82
C PHE A 95 -2.73 -1.65 -2.66
N GLU A 96 -3.62 -1.59 -3.67
CA GLU A 96 -3.80 -2.68 -4.64
C GLU A 96 -2.48 -3.01 -5.36
N ILE A 97 -1.76 -1.99 -5.83
CA ILE A 97 -0.48 -2.15 -6.53
C ILE A 97 0.58 -2.79 -5.63
N ILE A 98 0.63 -2.44 -4.35
CA ILE A 98 1.55 -3.07 -3.39
C ILE A 98 1.30 -4.59 -3.33
N VAL A 99 0.03 -5.01 -3.22
CA VAL A 99 -0.35 -6.43 -3.20
C VAL A 99 0.08 -7.12 -4.49
N GLU A 100 -0.16 -6.51 -5.65
CA GLU A 100 0.23 -7.06 -6.94
C GLU A 100 1.75 -7.18 -7.12
N VAL A 101 2.52 -6.19 -6.64
CA VAL A 101 3.99 -6.25 -6.64
C VAL A 101 4.48 -7.41 -5.78
N CYS A 102 3.91 -7.59 -4.59
CA CYS A 102 4.27 -8.71 -3.71
C CYS A 102 3.90 -10.05 -4.36
N GLN A 103 2.70 -10.16 -4.92
CA GLN A 103 2.23 -11.37 -5.61
C GLN A 103 3.14 -11.74 -6.78
N GLN A 104 3.51 -10.77 -7.62
CA GLN A 104 4.38 -11.03 -8.75
C GLN A 104 5.80 -11.40 -8.31
N ALA A 105 6.33 -10.74 -7.28
CA ALA A 105 7.67 -11.03 -6.76
C ALA A 105 7.74 -12.46 -6.18
N LEU A 106 6.71 -12.91 -5.46
CA LEU A 106 6.67 -14.25 -4.87
C LEU A 106 6.39 -15.35 -5.91
N GLY A 107 5.62 -15.06 -6.96
CA GLY A 107 5.31 -16.02 -8.01
C GLY A 107 4.67 -17.30 -7.45
N ALA A 108 5.33 -18.45 -7.63
CA ALA A 108 4.85 -19.73 -7.13
C ALA A 108 4.79 -19.82 -5.60
N ASP A 109 5.57 -19.00 -4.89
CA ASP A 109 5.59 -18.96 -3.43
C ASP A 109 4.48 -18.06 -2.84
N TRP A 110 3.65 -17.42 -3.69
CA TRP A 110 2.44 -16.74 -3.26
C TRP A 110 1.35 -17.78 -2.97
N THR A 111 1.36 -18.32 -1.75
CA THR A 111 0.42 -19.37 -1.35
C THR A 111 -1.00 -18.84 -1.14
N PRO A 112 -2.03 -19.71 -1.13
CA PRO A 112 -3.40 -19.30 -0.81
C PRO A 112 -3.55 -18.61 0.55
N GLU A 113 -2.74 -18.98 1.54
CA GLU A 113 -2.75 -18.36 2.87
C GLU A 113 -2.19 -16.93 2.82
N ILE A 114 -1.12 -16.71 2.06
CA ILE A 114 -0.54 -15.38 1.83
C ILE A 114 -1.57 -14.51 1.09
N ASP A 115 -2.17 -15.02 0.02
CA ASP A 115 -3.21 -14.32 -0.74
C ASP A 115 -4.38 -13.88 0.15
N ALA A 116 -4.91 -14.80 0.96
CA ALA A 116 -6.02 -14.50 1.87
C ALA A 116 -5.63 -13.43 2.92
N ALA A 117 -4.40 -13.48 3.44
CA ALA A 117 -3.92 -12.51 4.41
C ALA A 117 -3.84 -11.09 3.81
N TRP A 118 -3.28 -10.97 2.61
CA TRP A 118 -3.17 -9.70 1.90
C TRP A 118 -4.54 -9.15 1.47
N ARG A 119 -5.41 -9.98 0.89
CA ARG A 119 -6.77 -9.56 0.50
C ARG A 119 -7.61 -9.12 1.69
N SER A 120 -7.62 -9.88 2.78
CA SER A 120 -8.31 -9.46 4.01
C SER A 120 -7.79 -8.13 4.55
N THR A 121 -6.49 -7.84 4.37
CA THR A 121 -5.90 -6.58 4.83
C THR A 121 -6.29 -5.43 3.90
N LEU A 122 -6.25 -5.65 2.58
CA LEU A 122 -6.69 -4.69 1.58
C LEU A 122 -8.17 -4.34 1.72
N ASP A 123 -9.05 -5.32 1.94
CA ASP A 123 -10.48 -5.10 2.16
C ASP A 123 -10.73 -4.21 3.39
N ARG A 124 -9.89 -4.33 4.43
CA ARG A 124 -9.96 -3.46 5.61
C ARG A 124 -9.55 -2.02 5.27
N VAL A 125 -8.51 -1.83 4.45
CA VAL A 125 -8.10 -0.48 3.99
C VAL A 125 -9.26 0.16 3.23
N ILE A 126 -9.79 -0.52 2.21
CA ILE A 126 -10.90 -0.04 1.38
C ILE A 126 -12.13 0.26 2.25
N GLY A 127 -12.41 -0.59 3.24
CA GLY A 127 -13.50 -0.34 4.18
C GLY A 127 -13.30 0.91 5.05
N VAL A 128 -12.07 1.28 5.37
CA VAL A 128 -11.77 2.54 6.09
C VAL A 128 -11.90 3.73 5.14
N THR A 129 -11.30 3.69 3.95
CA THR A 129 -11.33 4.80 2.98
C THR A 129 -12.76 5.09 2.50
N ALA A 130 -13.58 4.07 2.29
CA ALA A 130 -15.00 4.22 1.97
C ALA A 130 -15.77 4.96 3.07
N ARG A 131 -15.52 4.64 4.35
CA ARG A 131 -16.18 5.32 5.48
C ARG A 131 -15.75 6.77 5.61
N VAL A 132 -14.46 7.05 5.45
CA VAL A 132 -13.91 8.41 5.57
C VAL A 132 -14.39 9.28 4.43
N SER A 133 -14.33 8.78 3.19
CA SER A 133 -14.76 9.52 2.01
C SER A 133 -16.26 9.80 1.97
N ALA A 134 -17.11 8.92 2.51
CA ALA A 134 -18.55 9.16 2.62
C ALA A 134 -18.92 10.23 3.68
N ALA A 135 -17.99 10.58 4.57
CA ALA A 135 -18.19 11.55 5.64
C ALA A 135 -17.58 12.94 5.34
N ALA A 136 -16.89 13.09 4.22
CA ALA A 136 -16.24 14.33 3.76
C ALA A 136 -17.13 15.11 2.78
#